data_AF-A0A956ATU4-F1
#
_entry.id   AF-A0A956ATU4-F1
#
_cell.length_a   1.000
_cell.length_b   1.000
_cell.length_c   1.000
_cell.angle_alpha   90.00
_cell.angle_beta   90.00
_cell.angle_gamma   90.00
#
_symmetry.space_group_name_H-M   'P 1'
#
loop_
_entity.id
_entity.type
_entity.pdbx_description
1 polymer ?
#
loop_
_entity_poly.entity_id
_entity_poly.type
_entity_poly.pdbx_seq_one_letter_code
_entity_poly.pdbx_strand_id
1 'polypeptide(L)'
;MSSLQFRFESAPEGGYQGIFKASRLVDGAIAVQNAGSSNPGLYYQVGGSGLNGLFARGLDSARALASVNAALVKAYDARFGVGAWRRDAAKPPAEARLTSLQVSLPRSPEAIDPEVSAMMYSVGPVLGPAGLTDPATYAAIYADAFAEIARSHAEGHAIAGLRITMLSTGIYAARVADPPALFAQAAACIVDGLLAATRAHPELAKVIVLINTEAHPSSKERVAFARAAKARGLQFDSSGFSVPLA
;
A
#
# COMPACT_ATOMS: atom_id res chain seq x y z
N MET A 1 18.73 4.08 -19.26
CA MET A 1 17.27 3.83 -19.30
C MET A 1 16.78 3.84 -17.86
N SER A 2 15.73 4.58 -17.54
CA SER A 2 15.14 4.58 -16.19
C SER A 2 14.30 3.31 -16.00
N SER A 3 14.22 2.82 -14.77
CA SER A 3 13.42 1.65 -14.40
C SER A 3 12.79 1.85 -13.03
N LEU A 4 11.62 1.25 -12.82
CA LEU A 4 10.99 1.16 -11.51
C LEU A 4 11.44 -0.15 -10.84
N GLN A 5 11.97 -0.05 -9.62
CA GLN A 5 12.51 -1.21 -8.90
C GLN A 5 11.47 -1.78 -7.93
N PHE A 6 11.29 -3.10 -7.99
CA PHE A 6 10.48 -3.88 -7.06
C PHE A 6 11.39 -4.82 -6.28
N ARG A 7 11.41 -4.71 -4.95
CA ARG A 7 12.27 -5.50 -4.08
C ARG A 7 11.44 -6.31 -3.10
N PHE A 8 11.76 -7.58 -2.95
CA PHE A 8 11.18 -8.43 -1.91
C PHE A 8 11.81 -8.10 -0.57
N GLU A 9 10.99 -7.67 0.39
CA GLU A 9 11.43 -7.28 1.72
C GLU A 9 10.86 -8.23 2.76
N SER A 10 11.75 -8.79 3.57
CA SER A 10 11.43 -9.71 4.67
C SER A 10 12.19 -9.30 5.92
N ALA A 11 11.63 -9.62 7.07
CA ALA A 11 12.34 -9.48 8.33
C ALA A 11 13.55 -10.43 8.40
N PRO A 12 14.59 -10.11 9.19
CA PRO A 12 15.79 -10.96 9.33
C PRO A 12 15.49 -12.41 9.73
N GLU A 13 14.46 -12.60 10.55
CA GLU A 13 13.94 -13.90 10.99
C GLU A 13 13.12 -14.65 9.92
N GLY A 14 12.95 -14.06 8.74
CA GLY A 14 12.25 -14.64 7.60
C GLY A 14 10.74 -14.35 7.54
N GLY A 15 10.19 -13.66 8.53
CA GLY A 15 8.79 -13.21 8.53
C GLY A 15 8.55 -11.96 7.67
N TYR A 16 7.32 -11.44 7.70
CA TYR A 16 7.01 -10.11 7.16
C TYR A 16 7.78 -9.03 7.92
N GLN A 17 8.24 -8.00 7.22
CA GLN A 17 8.81 -6.82 7.84
C GLN A 17 7.75 -6.10 8.68
N GLY A 18 8.15 -5.69 9.89
CA GLY A 18 7.28 -4.93 10.79
C GLY A 18 6.79 -3.63 10.16
N ILE A 19 5.49 -3.32 10.33
CA ILE A 19 4.83 -2.20 9.64
C ILE A 19 5.48 -0.83 9.87
N PHE A 20 6.10 -0.61 11.03
CA PHE A 20 6.78 0.63 11.38
C PHE A 20 8.29 0.45 11.56
N LYS A 21 8.88 -0.56 10.92
CA LYS A 21 10.33 -0.74 10.87
C LYS A 21 10.93 -0.10 9.62
N ALA A 22 12.13 0.46 9.72
CA ALA A 22 12.91 0.89 8.56
C ALA A 22 13.09 -0.24 7.54
N SER A 23 13.44 0.15 6.32
CA SER A 23 13.88 -0.80 5.29
C SER A 23 15.40 -0.88 5.29
N ARG A 24 15.95 -2.08 5.07
CA ARG A 24 17.39 -2.24 4.82
C ARG A 24 17.76 -2.15 3.33
N LEU A 25 16.74 -1.95 2.48
CA LEU A 25 16.87 -1.98 1.03
C LEU A 25 16.81 -0.58 0.41
N VAL A 26 16.60 0.44 1.25
CA VAL A 26 16.43 1.84 0.85
C VAL A 26 17.14 2.71 1.86
N ASP A 27 17.96 3.64 1.38
CA ASP A 27 18.53 4.70 2.21
C ASP A 27 17.59 5.90 2.20
N GLY A 28 16.91 6.14 3.33
CA GLY A 28 16.06 7.31 3.53
C GLY A 28 14.60 6.98 3.89
N ALA A 29 13.78 8.02 3.92
CA ALA A 29 12.42 7.91 4.45
C ALA A 29 11.53 7.01 3.57
N ILE A 30 10.75 6.14 4.20
CA ILE A 30 9.78 5.28 3.55
C ILE A 30 8.34 5.64 3.94
N ALA A 31 7.41 5.34 3.03
CA ALA A 31 6.00 5.25 3.32
C ALA A 31 5.58 3.77 3.46
N VAL A 32 4.66 3.49 4.37
CA VAL A 32 4.17 2.12 4.62
C VAL A 32 2.67 2.02 4.35
N GLN A 33 2.25 1.01 3.60
CA GLN A 33 0.88 0.87 3.15
C GLN A 33 0.02 0.11 4.17
N ASN A 34 -1.06 0.75 4.62
CA ASN A 34 -2.11 0.13 5.44
C ASN A 34 -3.25 -0.35 4.53
N ALA A 35 -3.71 -1.59 4.76
CA ALA A 35 -4.94 -2.11 4.17
C ALA A 35 -6.16 -1.65 4.98
N GLY A 36 -6.68 -0.50 4.60
CA GLY A 36 -7.81 0.18 5.23
C GLY A 36 -9.16 -0.51 5.02
N SER A 37 -10.20 0.12 5.56
CA SER A 37 -11.56 -0.42 5.58
C SER A 37 -12.58 0.54 4.96
N SER A 38 -13.52 -0.04 4.20
CA SER A 38 -14.76 0.59 3.73
C SER A 38 -15.99 0.18 4.54
N ASN A 39 -15.82 -0.61 5.60
CA ASN A 39 -16.95 -1.06 6.42
C ASN A 39 -17.50 0.06 7.32
N PRO A 40 -18.82 0.07 7.60
CA PRO A 40 -19.41 0.93 8.63
C PRO A 40 -18.66 0.81 9.96
N GLY A 41 -18.43 1.94 10.63
CA GLY A 41 -17.69 2.01 11.90
C GLY A 41 -16.15 1.98 11.79
N LEU A 42 -15.60 1.65 10.62
CA LEU A 42 -14.16 1.70 10.32
C LEU A 42 -13.88 2.36 8.95
N TYR A 43 -14.84 3.11 8.41
CA TYR A 43 -14.73 3.72 7.08
C TYR A 43 -13.63 4.79 7.08
N TYR A 44 -12.54 4.54 6.33
CA TYR A 44 -11.37 5.42 6.31
C TYR A 44 -10.87 5.77 7.72
N GLN A 45 -10.72 4.74 8.55
CA GLN A 45 -10.23 4.85 9.92
C GLN A 45 -9.24 3.73 10.24
N VAL A 46 -8.14 4.08 10.92
CA VAL A 46 -7.20 3.11 11.48
C VAL A 46 -7.80 2.49 12.73
N GLY A 47 -7.89 1.16 12.76
CA GLY A 47 -8.56 0.42 13.82
C GLY A 47 -8.83 -1.04 13.45
N GLY A 48 -9.67 -1.69 14.26
CA GLY A 48 -10.14 -3.05 13.99
C GLY A 48 -9.04 -4.12 14.11
N SER A 49 -9.05 -5.08 13.17
CA SER A 49 -8.19 -6.26 13.17
C SER A 49 -7.33 -6.35 11.89
N GLY A 50 -6.60 -7.46 11.73
CA GLY A 50 -5.71 -7.67 10.59
C GLY A 50 -4.60 -6.62 10.50
N LEU A 51 -4.22 -6.25 9.27
CA LEU A 51 -3.17 -5.25 9.04
C LEU A 51 -3.57 -3.88 9.60
N ASN A 52 -4.81 -3.42 9.37
CA ASN A 52 -5.28 -2.14 9.91
C ASN A 52 -5.21 -2.10 11.45
N GLY A 53 -5.54 -3.21 12.11
CA GLY A 53 -5.42 -3.36 13.57
C GLY A 53 -3.97 -3.42 14.05
N LEU A 54 -3.02 -3.95 13.27
CA LEU A 54 -1.59 -3.87 13.57
C LEU A 54 -1.12 -2.40 13.56
N PHE A 55 -1.54 -1.62 12.56
CA PHE A 55 -1.29 -0.18 12.51
C PHE A 55 -1.89 0.53 13.72
N ALA A 56 -3.14 0.21 14.08
CA ALA A 56 -3.80 0.80 15.24
C ALA A 56 -3.00 0.58 16.52
N ARG A 57 -2.57 -0.67 16.79
CA ARG A 57 -1.76 -0.99 17.98
C ARG A 57 -0.43 -0.24 18.02
N GLY A 58 0.29 -0.19 16.89
CA GLY A 58 1.57 0.54 16.84
C GLY A 58 1.38 2.05 17.02
N LEU A 59 0.31 2.62 16.45
CA LEU A 59 -0.04 4.04 16.64
C LEU A 59 -0.50 4.32 18.07
N ASP A 60 -1.21 3.41 18.72
CA ASP A 60 -1.59 3.54 20.13
C ASP A 60 -0.36 3.52 21.04
N SER A 61 0.60 2.62 20.79
CA SER A 61 1.90 2.62 21.48
C SER A 61 2.65 3.94 21.29
N ALA A 62 2.56 4.54 20.10
CA ALA A 62 3.10 5.87 19.80
C ALA A 62 2.25 7.04 20.32
N ARG A 63 1.09 6.79 20.94
CA ARG A 63 0.07 7.79 21.35
C ARG A 63 -0.38 8.70 20.19
N ALA A 64 -0.46 8.12 19.00
CA ALA A 64 -0.66 8.80 17.73
C ALA A 64 -1.97 8.41 17.02
N LEU A 65 -2.69 7.39 17.49
CA LEU A 65 -3.85 6.87 16.75
C LEU A 65 -4.92 7.93 16.49
N ALA A 66 -5.27 8.72 17.50
CA ALA A 66 -6.29 9.77 17.38
C ALA A 66 -5.87 10.88 16.40
N SER A 67 -4.61 11.32 16.44
CA SER A 67 -4.11 12.38 15.55
C SER A 67 -3.97 11.90 14.11
N VAL A 68 -3.51 10.66 13.89
CA VAL A 68 -3.46 10.04 12.56
C VAL A 68 -4.85 9.87 11.97
N ASN A 69 -5.83 9.40 12.76
CA ASN A 69 -7.22 9.31 12.29
C ASN A 69 -7.79 10.70 11.95
N ALA A 70 -7.53 11.73 12.76
CA ALA A 70 -7.95 13.09 12.43
C ALA A 70 -7.29 13.62 11.14
N ALA A 71 -6.02 13.31 10.89
CA ALA A 71 -5.33 13.67 9.67
C ALA A 71 -5.87 12.90 8.45
N LEU A 72 -6.25 11.64 8.62
CA LEU A 72 -6.88 10.83 7.58
C LEU A 72 -8.25 11.39 7.17
N VAL A 73 -9.07 11.84 8.14
CA VAL A 73 -10.32 12.55 7.86
C VAL A 73 -10.08 13.81 7.02
N LYS A 74 -9.06 14.61 7.38
CA LYS A 74 -8.69 15.81 6.60
C LYS A 74 -8.24 15.46 5.18
N ALA A 75 -7.42 14.42 5.01
CA ALA A 75 -6.99 13.97 3.70
C ALA A 75 -8.17 13.48 2.84
N TYR A 76 -9.12 12.78 3.45
CA TYR A 76 -10.34 12.32 2.78
C TYR A 76 -11.20 13.51 2.32
N ASP A 77 -11.45 14.47 3.22
CA ASP A 77 -12.23 15.67 2.91
C ASP A 77 -11.54 16.55 1.87
N ALA A 78 -10.20 16.62 1.88
CA ALA A 78 -9.44 17.34 0.85
C ALA A 78 -9.63 16.72 -0.54
N ARG A 79 -9.69 15.37 -0.63
CA ARG A 79 -9.87 14.66 -1.90
C ARG A 79 -11.31 14.64 -2.39
N PHE A 80 -12.27 14.57 -1.48
CA PHE A 80 -13.67 14.27 -1.80
C PHE A 80 -14.66 15.39 -1.46
N GLY A 81 -14.16 16.51 -0.96
CA GLY A 81 -14.92 17.69 -0.56
C GLY A 81 -15.14 17.78 0.95
N VAL A 82 -15.23 19.00 1.46
CA VAL A 82 -15.38 19.28 2.89
C VAL A 82 -16.56 18.52 3.49
N GLY A 83 -16.32 17.84 4.61
CA GLY A 83 -17.31 17.04 5.33
C GLY A 83 -17.74 15.74 4.62
N ALA A 84 -17.07 15.35 3.53
CA ALA A 84 -17.37 14.11 2.82
C ALA A 84 -17.15 12.88 3.70
N TRP A 85 -16.09 12.85 4.50
CA TRP A 85 -15.82 11.73 5.39
C TRP A 85 -16.98 11.53 6.38
N ARG A 86 -17.49 12.60 7.00
CA ARG A 86 -18.59 12.48 7.96
C ARG A 86 -19.87 11.92 7.31
N ARG A 87 -20.19 12.36 6.09
CA ARG A 87 -21.35 11.85 5.34
C ARG A 87 -21.18 10.38 4.99
N ASP A 88 -20.02 10.03 4.42
CA ASP A 88 -19.73 8.69 3.92
C ASP A 88 -19.49 7.71 5.08
N ALA A 89 -18.88 8.11 6.19
CA ALA A 89 -18.67 7.24 7.35
C ALA A 89 -19.99 6.91 8.08
N ALA A 90 -20.95 7.84 8.11
CA ALA A 90 -22.27 7.61 8.69
C ALA A 90 -23.11 6.64 7.85
N LYS A 91 -22.98 6.73 6.52
CA LYS A 91 -23.62 5.84 5.56
C LYS A 91 -22.68 5.62 4.37
N PRO A 92 -21.86 4.55 4.40
CA PRO A 92 -20.94 4.29 3.30
C PRO A 92 -21.66 4.26 1.96
N PRO A 93 -21.08 4.90 0.92
CA PRO A 93 -21.67 4.85 -0.41
C PRO A 93 -21.76 3.40 -0.90
N ALA A 94 -22.76 3.10 -1.74
CA ALA A 94 -22.96 1.76 -2.29
C ALA A 94 -21.71 1.25 -3.02
N GLU A 95 -21.03 2.15 -3.73
CA GLU A 95 -19.68 1.95 -4.22
C GLU A 95 -18.72 2.71 -3.32
N ALA A 96 -17.95 1.96 -2.52
CA ALA A 96 -16.93 2.54 -1.66
C ALA A 96 -15.92 3.33 -2.50
N ARG A 97 -15.45 4.46 -1.97
CA ARG A 97 -14.35 5.19 -2.62
C ARG A 97 -13.07 4.39 -2.44
N LEU A 98 -12.57 3.78 -3.52
CA LEU A 98 -11.34 3.01 -3.50
C LEU A 98 -10.19 3.94 -3.90
N THR A 99 -9.36 4.32 -2.94
CA THR A 99 -8.21 5.21 -3.15
C THR A 99 -7.15 4.96 -2.08
N SER A 100 -5.95 5.46 -2.35
CA SER A 100 -4.90 5.66 -1.36
C SER A 100 -4.87 7.11 -0.89
N LEU A 101 -4.61 7.33 0.41
CA LEU A 101 -4.39 8.64 1.02
C LEU A 101 -3.12 8.60 1.85
N GLN A 102 -2.25 9.60 1.71
CA GLN A 102 -1.07 9.70 2.55
C GLN A 102 -1.37 10.49 3.83
N VAL A 103 -0.83 9.98 4.94
CA VAL A 103 -0.84 10.64 6.25
C VAL A 103 0.56 10.60 6.82
N SER A 104 1.09 11.74 7.24
CA SER A 104 2.39 11.80 7.92
C SER A 104 2.32 11.08 9.26
N LEU A 105 3.37 10.34 9.60
CA LEU A 105 3.50 9.67 10.88
C LEU A 105 4.30 10.54 11.85
N PRO A 106 3.93 10.59 13.13
CA PRO A 106 4.72 11.32 14.12
C PRO A 106 6.04 10.61 14.40
N ARG A 107 7.04 11.40 14.82
CA ARG A 107 8.29 10.83 15.33
C ARG A 107 8.03 10.21 16.70
N SER A 108 8.21 8.89 16.78
CA SER A 108 8.13 8.15 18.04
C SER A 108 9.12 7.00 17.95
N PRO A 109 10.43 7.23 18.15
CA PRO A 109 11.49 6.25 17.83
C PRO A 109 11.33 4.91 18.58
N GLU A 110 10.61 4.89 19.70
CA GLU A 110 10.29 3.68 20.46
C GLU A 110 9.25 2.77 19.77
N ALA A 111 8.33 3.35 18.97
CA ALA A 111 7.21 2.65 18.35
C ALA A 111 7.19 2.70 16.82
N ILE A 112 7.73 3.78 16.25
CA ILE A 112 7.83 4.07 14.82
C ILE A 112 9.26 4.44 14.51
N ASP A 113 9.89 3.61 13.68
CA ASP A 113 11.24 3.88 13.22
C ASP A 113 11.34 5.26 12.54
N PRO A 114 12.36 6.09 12.83
CA PRO A 114 12.49 7.44 12.27
C PRO A 114 12.46 7.51 10.73
N GLU A 115 12.84 6.45 10.03
CA GLU A 115 12.77 6.39 8.57
C GLU A 115 11.35 6.11 8.06
N VAL A 116 10.44 5.63 8.90
CA VAL A 116 9.02 5.43 8.54
C VAL A 116 8.26 6.74 8.75
N SER A 117 8.27 7.58 7.72
CA SER A 117 7.80 8.97 7.80
C SER A 117 6.31 9.15 7.46
N ALA A 118 5.72 8.20 6.74
CA ALA A 118 4.34 8.30 6.27
C ALA A 118 3.63 6.96 6.23
N MET A 119 2.31 6.99 6.35
CA MET A 119 1.42 5.87 6.10
C MET A 119 0.60 6.17 4.84
N MET A 120 0.54 5.19 3.94
CA MET A 120 -0.40 5.19 2.83
C MET A 120 -1.64 4.39 3.22
N TYR A 121 -2.72 5.07 3.63
CA TYR A 121 -3.98 4.42 3.96
C TYR A 121 -4.76 4.11 2.68
N SER A 122 -4.86 2.82 2.33
CA SER A 122 -5.42 2.39 1.05
C SER A 122 -6.62 1.49 1.26
N VAL A 123 -7.72 1.76 0.57
CA VAL A 123 -8.94 0.94 0.64
C VAL A 123 -9.12 0.17 -0.66
N GLY A 124 -9.04 -1.16 -0.57
CA GLY A 124 -9.30 -2.08 -1.68
C GLY A 124 -10.75 -2.58 -1.72
N PRO A 125 -11.18 -3.18 -2.84
CA PRO A 125 -12.53 -3.72 -2.99
C PRO A 125 -12.77 -4.93 -2.07
N VAL A 126 -13.99 -5.08 -1.56
CA VAL A 126 -14.45 -6.33 -0.92
C VAL A 126 -14.77 -7.33 -2.02
N LEU A 127 -14.20 -8.54 -1.98
CA LEU A 127 -14.27 -9.47 -3.10
C LEU A 127 -15.41 -10.48 -2.92
N GLY A 128 -16.14 -10.70 -4.00
CA GLY A 128 -17.04 -11.84 -4.15
C GLY A 128 -16.30 -13.09 -4.65
N PRO A 129 -17.03 -14.19 -4.95
CA PRO A 129 -16.44 -15.43 -5.43
C PRO A 129 -15.57 -15.31 -6.68
N ALA A 130 -15.90 -14.37 -7.56
CA ALA A 130 -15.19 -14.10 -8.80
C ALA A 130 -13.82 -13.41 -8.61
N GLY A 131 -13.45 -12.99 -7.40
CA GLY A 131 -12.20 -12.25 -7.17
C GLY A 131 -12.28 -10.80 -7.65
N LEU A 132 -11.19 -10.31 -8.27
CA LEU A 132 -11.10 -8.94 -8.77
C LEU A 132 -11.80 -8.81 -10.13
N THR A 133 -12.95 -8.15 -10.14
CA THR A 133 -13.75 -7.90 -11.36
C THR A 133 -13.45 -6.57 -12.04
N ASP A 134 -12.79 -5.64 -11.34
CA ASP A 134 -12.37 -4.35 -11.88
C ASP A 134 -10.85 -4.13 -11.65
N PRO A 135 -10.01 -4.67 -12.54
CA PRO A 135 -8.55 -4.52 -12.46
C PRO A 135 -8.08 -3.07 -12.59
N ALA A 136 -8.79 -2.24 -13.36
CA ALA A 136 -8.41 -0.86 -13.62
C ALA A 136 -8.57 -0.01 -12.35
N THR A 137 -9.71 -0.13 -11.67
CA THR A 137 -9.92 0.53 -10.37
C THR A 137 -8.95 0.01 -9.32
N TYR A 138 -8.65 -1.29 -9.30
CA TYR A 138 -7.67 -1.83 -8.37
C TYR A 138 -6.25 -1.27 -8.62
N ALA A 139 -5.82 -1.19 -9.89
CA ALA A 139 -4.55 -0.58 -10.26
C ALA A 139 -4.50 0.93 -9.90
N ALA A 140 -5.61 1.65 -10.07
CA ALA A 140 -5.71 3.07 -9.75
C ALA A 140 -5.42 3.37 -8.27
N ILE A 141 -5.75 2.47 -7.33
CA ILE A 141 -5.43 2.64 -5.91
C ILE A 141 -3.90 2.76 -5.70
N TYR A 142 -3.11 1.99 -6.43
CA TYR A 142 -1.64 2.05 -6.34
C TYR A 142 -1.06 3.21 -7.14
N ALA A 143 -1.69 3.59 -8.24
CA ALA A 143 -1.35 4.83 -8.93
C ALA A 143 -1.55 6.05 -8.02
N ASP A 144 -2.66 6.11 -7.28
CA ASP A 144 -2.95 7.13 -6.29
C ASP A 144 -1.89 7.18 -5.18
N ALA A 145 -1.42 6.03 -4.70
CA ALA A 145 -0.36 5.97 -3.69
C ALA A 145 0.94 6.64 -4.18
N PHE A 146 1.31 6.42 -5.45
CA PHE A 146 2.49 7.06 -6.04
C PHE A 146 2.26 8.55 -6.32
N ALA A 147 1.07 8.95 -6.73
CA ALA A 147 0.72 10.37 -6.89
C ALA A 147 0.83 11.15 -5.57
N GLU A 148 0.41 10.55 -4.45
CA GLU A 148 0.59 11.13 -3.12
C GLU A 148 2.08 11.27 -2.73
N ILE A 149 2.93 10.32 -3.13
CA ILE A 149 4.39 10.44 -2.95
C ILE A 149 4.96 11.57 -3.82
N ALA A 150 4.54 11.70 -5.08
CA ALA A 150 4.98 12.78 -5.96
C ALA A 150 4.61 14.16 -5.37
N ARG A 151 3.38 14.29 -4.85
CA ARG A 151 2.94 15.49 -4.13
C ARG A 151 3.83 15.78 -2.93
N SER A 152 4.15 14.76 -2.14
CA SER A 152 5.07 14.91 -1.00
C SER A 152 6.46 15.37 -1.42
N HIS A 153 7.00 14.83 -2.51
CA HIS A 153 8.28 15.28 -3.06
C HIS A 153 8.23 16.75 -3.48
N ALA A 154 7.15 17.18 -4.12
CA ALA A 154 6.94 18.58 -4.50
C ALA A 154 6.84 19.53 -3.29
N GLU A 155 6.35 19.03 -2.15
CA GLU A 155 6.29 19.73 -0.87
C GLU A 155 7.63 19.67 -0.08
N GLY A 156 8.68 19.06 -0.64
CA GLY A 156 10.00 18.94 -0.02
C GLY A 156 10.16 17.74 0.93
N HIS A 157 9.18 16.84 0.96
CA HIS A 157 9.20 15.62 1.76
C HIS A 157 9.58 14.42 0.88
N ALA A 158 10.88 14.15 0.80
CA ALA A 158 11.39 13.03 0.00
C ALA A 158 11.05 11.68 0.64
N ILE A 159 10.39 10.82 -0.14
CA ILE A 159 10.16 9.39 0.16
C ILE A 159 11.01 8.56 -0.80
N ALA A 160 11.92 7.75 -0.27
CA ALA A 160 12.82 6.89 -1.03
C ALA A 160 12.22 5.49 -1.31
N GLY A 161 11.23 5.06 -0.52
CA GLY A 161 10.57 3.77 -0.73
C GLY A 161 9.11 3.71 -0.30
N LEU A 162 8.36 2.83 -0.94
CA LEU A 162 6.97 2.50 -0.57
C LEU A 162 6.89 1.02 -0.24
N ARG A 163 6.64 0.69 1.02
CA ARG A 163 6.31 -0.67 1.45
C ARG A 163 4.84 -0.96 1.18
N ILE A 164 4.60 -1.78 0.18
CA ILE A 164 3.26 -2.13 -0.27
C ILE A 164 2.74 -3.39 0.41
N THR A 165 1.42 -3.51 0.39
CA THR A 165 0.70 -4.73 0.71
C THR A 165 -0.23 -5.08 -0.45
N MET A 166 -0.54 -6.36 -0.65
CA MET A 166 -1.53 -6.79 -1.64
C MET A 166 -2.94 -6.60 -1.06
N LEU A 167 -3.55 -5.45 -1.32
CA LEU A 167 -4.87 -5.08 -0.82
C LEU A 167 -5.91 -6.14 -1.19
N SER A 168 -6.93 -6.26 -0.35
CA SER A 168 -8.02 -7.21 -0.51
C SER A 168 -7.65 -8.71 -0.49
N THR A 169 -6.38 -9.09 -0.42
CA THR A 169 -5.92 -10.50 -0.39
C THR A 169 -5.89 -11.14 1.00
N GLY A 170 -6.40 -10.42 2.00
CA GLY A 170 -6.64 -10.90 3.37
C GLY A 170 -8.11 -11.24 3.58
N ILE A 171 -8.72 -10.67 4.61
CA ILE A 171 -10.13 -10.93 4.99
C ILE A 171 -11.14 -10.65 3.86
N TYR A 172 -10.83 -9.70 2.96
CA TYR A 172 -11.70 -9.37 1.82
C TYR A 172 -11.68 -10.42 0.71
N ALA A 173 -10.74 -11.37 0.74
CA ALA A 173 -10.68 -12.50 -0.20
C ALA A 173 -11.34 -13.77 0.35
N ALA A 174 -11.96 -13.74 1.54
CA ALA A 174 -12.46 -14.93 2.22
C ALA A 174 -13.50 -15.75 1.41
N ARG A 175 -14.14 -15.14 0.41
CA ARG A 175 -15.13 -15.78 -0.46
C ARG A 175 -14.61 -16.16 -1.84
N VAL A 176 -13.38 -15.80 -2.17
CA VAL A 176 -12.81 -15.96 -3.52
C VAL A 176 -12.55 -17.44 -3.81
N ALA A 177 -13.04 -17.91 -4.96
CA ALA A 177 -12.96 -19.33 -5.32
C ALA A 177 -11.53 -19.78 -5.69
N ASP A 178 -10.73 -18.90 -6.28
CA ASP A 178 -9.34 -19.17 -6.70
C ASP A 178 -8.39 -18.09 -6.14
N PRO A 179 -7.91 -18.25 -4.89
CA PRO A 179 -6.96 -17.32 -4.30
C PRO A 179 -5.63 -17.17 -5.06
N PRO A 180 -5.00 -18.25 -5.58
CA PRO A 180 -3.80 -18.11 -6.42
C PRO A 180 -3.99 -17.23 -7.67
N ALA A 181 -5.12 -17.35 -8.37
CA ALA A 181 -5.44 -16.48 -9.51
C ALA A 181 -5.62 -15.01 -9.07
N LEU A 182 -6.35 -14.79 -7.97
CA LEU A 182 -6.49 -13.47 -7.36
C LEU A 182 -5.12 -12.84 -7.06
N PHE A 183 -4.21 -13.57 -6.41
CA PHE A 183 -2.91 -13.01 -6.03
C PHE A 183 -2.10 -12.60 -7.26
N ALA A 184 -2.06 -13.45 -8.29
CA ALA A 184 -1.38 -13.12 -9.55
C ALA A 184 -1.98 -11.88 -10.24
N GLN A 185 -3.31 -11.78 -10.28
CA GLN A 185 -4.00 -10.63 -10.85
C GLN A 185 -3.75 -9.35 -10.05
N ALA A 186 -3.83 -9.42 -8.72
CA ALA A 186 -3.55 -8.30 -7.82
C ALA A 186 -2.10 -7.79 -8.01
N ALA A 187 -1.11 -8.68 -8.05
CA ALA A 187 0.29 -8.28 -8.29
C ALA A 187 0.48 -7.63 -9.67
N ALA A 188 -0.19 -8.15 -10.71
CA ALA A 188 -0.15 -7.52 -12.04
C ALA A 188 -0.75 -6.10 -12.01
N CYS A 189 -1.90 -5.91 -11.37
CA CYS A 189 -2.54 -4.60 -11.25
C CYS A 189 -1.69 -3.60 -10.44
N ILE A 190 -1.01 -4.07 -9.39
CA ILE A 190 -0.08 -3.25 -8.61
C ILE A 190 1.05 -2.74 -9.50
N VAL A 191 1.69 -3.64 -10.25
CA VAL A 191 2.76 -3.27 -11.18
C VAL A 191 2.25 -2.25 -12.21
N ASP A 192 1.08 -2.47 -12.80
CA ASP A 192 0.51 -1.56 -13.80
C ASP A 192 0.17 -0.18 -13.23
N GLY A 193 -0.46 -0.13 -12.05
CA GLY A 193 -0.81 1.12 -11.38
C GLY A 193 0.42 1.97 -11.04
N LEU A 194 1.44 1.34 -10.47
CA LEU A 194 2.69 2.02 -10.12
C LEU A 194 3.46 2.48 -11.37
N LEU A 195 3.47 1.69 -12.45
CA LEU A 195 4.08 2.10 -13.71
C LEU A 195 3.33 3.27 -14.37
N ALA A 196 2.00 3.26 -14.36
CA ALA A 196 1.20 4.35 -14.88
C ALA A 196 1.51 5.65 -14.13
N ALA A 197 1.57 5.61 -12.79
CA ALA A 197 1.93 6.77 -12.00
C ALA A 197 3.37 7.23 -12.23
N THR A 198 4.35 6.32 -12.32
CA THR A 198 5.75 6.70 -12.63
C THR A 198 5.91 7.29 -14.03
N ARG A 199 5.09 6.89 -15.01
CA ARG A 199 5.08 7.55 -16.33
C ARG A 199 4.51 8.97 -16.25
N ALA A 200 3.50 9.20 -15.42
CA ALA A 200 2.94 10.53 -15.16
C ALA A 200 3.88 11.40 -14.31
N HIS A 201 4.70 10.78 -13.46
CA HIS A 201 5.63 11.41 -12.51
C HIS A 201 7.01 10.75 -12.60
N PRO A 202 7.83 11.06 -13.63
CA PRO A 202 9.11 10.37 -13.88
C PRO A 202 10.11 10.43 -12.71
N GLU A 203 10.02 11.43 -11.85
CA GLU A 203 10.80 11.55 -10.62
C GLU A 203 10.59 10.38 -9.66
N LEU A 204 9.46 9.68 -9.75
CA LEU A 204 9.14 8.51 -8.94
C LEU A 204 9.94 7.26 -9.33
N ALA A 205 10.66 7.28 -10.46
CA ALA A 205 11.57 6.19 -10.83
C ALA A 205 12.66 5.93 -9.78
N LYS A 206 12.96 6.92 -8.93
CA LYS A 206 13.90 6.78 -7.79
C LYS A 206 13.28 6.11 -6.56
N VAL A 207 11.97 5.95 -6.50
CA VAL A 207 11.26 5.31 -5.38
C VAL A 207 11.33 3.80 -5.54
N ILE A 208 11.83 3.11 -4.52
CA ILE A 208 11.88 1.64 -4.50
C ILE A 208 10.55 1.10 -3.97
N VAL A 209 9.92 0.20 -4.71
CA VAL A 209 8.72 -0.50 -4.28
C VAL A 209 9.14 -1.72 -3.46
N LEU A 210 8.81 -1.71 -2.17
CA LEU A 210 9.14 -2.78 -1.23
C LEU A 210 7.93 -3.71 -1.08
N ILE A 211 8.02 -4.90 -1.65
CA ILE A 211 7.02 -5.96 -1.54
C ILE A 211 7.23 -6.64 -0.19
N ASN A 212 6.41 -6.31 0.81
CA ASN A 212 6.50 -6.93 2.13
C ASN A 212 6.05 -8.39 2.06
N THR A 213 6.96 -9.32 2.34
CA THR A 213 6.79 -10.75 2.11
C THR A 213 7.55 -11.55 3.16
N GLU A 214 7.14 -12.79 3.40
CA GLU A 214 7.99 -13.76 4.08
C GLU A 214 9.16 -14.15 3.17
N ALA A 215 10.30 -14.55 3.77
CA ALA A 215 11.50 -14.94 3.03
C ALA A 215 11.34 -16.28 2.30
N HIS A 216 10.33 -17.08 2.65
CA HIS A 216 10.08 -18.37 2.04
C HIS A 216 9.71 -18.21 0.55
N PRO A 217 10.33 -18.97 -0.39
CA PRO A 217 10.07 -18.84 -1.83
C PRO A 217 8.60 -19.04 -2.24
N SER A 218 7.84 -19.80 -1.46
CA SER A 218 6.41 -20.04 -1.71
C SER A 218 5.48 -19.01 -1.08
N SER A 219 5.99 -17.94 -0.48
CA SER A 219 5.15 -16.83 0.01
C SER A 219 4.30 -16.30 -1.14
N LYS A 220 3.01 -16.04 -0.86
CA LYS A 220 2.03 -15.69 -1.89
C LYS A 220 2.45 -14.43 -2.66
N GLU A 221 3.05 -13.46 -1.99
CA GLU A 221 3.55 -12.22 -2.58
C GLU A 221 4.67 -12.52 -3.57
N ARG A 222 5.70 -13.27 -3.15
CA ARG A 222 6.82 -13.67 -4.02
C ARG A 222 6.33 -14.39 -5.26
N VAL A 223 5.46 -15.39 -5.11
CA VAL A 223 4.91 -16.16 -6.23
C VAL A 223 4.08 -15.27 -7.17
N ALA A 224 3.23 -14.42 -6.62
CA ALA A 224 2.37 -13.54 -7.40
C ALA A 224 3.16 -12.50 -8.21
N PHE A 225 4.11 -11.81 -7.57
CA PHE A 225 4.95 -10.82 -8.23
C PHE A 225 5.94 -11.45 -9.22
N ALA A 226 6.49 -12.65 -8.93
CA ALA A 226 7.28 -13.40 -9.88
C ALA A 226 6.47 -13.76 -11.15
N ARG A 227 5.21 -14.17 -10.99
CA ARG A 227 4.30 -14.40 -12.14
C ARG A 227 4.03 -13.12 -12.91
N ALA A 228 3.78 -12.00 -12.23
CA ALA A 228 3.56 -10.70 -12.86
C ALA A 228 4.79 -10.21 -13.64
N ALA A 229 6.00 -10.42 -13.11
CA ALA A 229 7.26 -10.13 -13.79
C ALA A 229 7.45 -11.02 -15.03
N LYS A 230 7.27 -12.34 -14.87
CA LYS A 230 7.40 -13.31 -15.97
C LYS A 230 6.41 -13.04 -17.12
N ALA A 231 5.17 -12.68 -16.81
CA ALA A 231 4.15 -12.33 -17.80
C ALA A 231 4.54 -11.10 -18.65
N ARG A 232 5.45 -10.26 -18.14
CA ARG A 232 6.01 -9.09 -18.83
C ARG A 232 7.36 -9.37 -19.50
N GLY A 233 7.80 -10.63 -19.54
CA GLY A 233 9.10 -11.01 -20.09
C GLY A 233 10.30 -10.52 -19.26
N LEU A 234 10.09 -10.18 -17.98
CA LEU A 234 11.13 -9.67 -17.11
C LEU A 234 11.88 -10.81 -16.41
N GLN A 235 13.18 -10.62 -16.24
CA GLN A 235 14.00 -11.42 -15.32
C GLN A 235 13.65 -11.02 -13.88
N PHE A 236 13.62 -11.99 -12.98
CA PHE A 236 13.46 -11.78 -11.54
C PHE A 236 14.33 -12.77 -10.77
N ASP A 237 14.72 -12.42 -9.55
CA ASP A 237 15.47 -13.28 -8.64
C ASP A 237 14.87 -13.23 -7.23
N SER A 238 15.60 -13.76 -6.24
CA SER A 238 15.17 -13.77 -4.84
C SER A 238 15.11 -12.38 -4.20
N SER A 239 15.75 -11.37 -4.80
CA SER A 239 15.75 -9.97 -4.34
C SER A 239 14.63 -9.14 -4.95
N GLY A 240 14.11 -9.51 -6.13
CA GLY A 240 13.03 -8.81 -6.81
C GLY A 240 13.22 -8.72 -8.32
N PHE A 241 12.78 -7.60 -8.91
CA PHE A 241 12.89 -7.33 -10.35
C PHE A 241 12.86 -5.83 -10.64
N SER A 242 13.11 -5.45 -11.89
CA SER A 242 13.01 -4.07 -12.35
C SER A 242 12.21 -4.00 -13.64
N VAL A 243 11.37 -2.99 -13.76
CA VAL A 243 10.55 -2.77 -14.95
C VAL A 243 11.08 -1.55 -15.69
N PRO A 244 11.53 -1.69 -16.96
CA PRO A 244 11.95 -0.54 -17.76
C PRO A 244 10.81 0.46 -17.97
N LEU A 245 11.13 1.75 -17.86
CA LEU A 245 10.24 2.85 -18.19
C LEU A 245 10.52 3.24 -19.65
N ALA A 246 9.90 2.51 -20.58
CA ALA A 246 9.85 2.87 -22.00
C ALA A 246 8.71 3.86 -22.26
#